data_AF-A0A7W2MEK9-F1
#
_entry.id   AF-A0A7W2MEK9-F1
#
_cell.length_a   1.000
_cell.length_b   1.000
_cell.length_c   1.000
_cell.angle_alpha   90.00
_cell.angle_beta   90.00
_cell.angle_gamma   90.00
#
_symmetry.space_group_name_H-M   'P 1'
#
loop_
_entity.id
_entity.type
_entity.pdbx_description
1 polymer ?
#
loop_
_entity_poly.entity_id
_entity_poly.type
_entity_poly.pdbx_seq_one_letter_code
_entity_poly.pdbx_strand_id
1 'polypeptide(L)'
;MNKLALVTTLGLTLVFAAGCANKAVVRYGDATAVETTDINFGSTDLQKVAAQMTDSLLLSPVVGTLTQNTRPVMFVERLKNKTSEHIDTESITDSISTKLLRSGKFRFVDMGRVEAAREQLNFQHDGGMVDPNTASQFGRQIGAQYMLYGNLSSIVKSNQDKSDVYYKFTLRLMDLESGLVEWADETEIRKTKAKESVGW
;
A
#
# COMPACT_ATOMS: atom_id res chain seq x y z
N MET A 1 42.94 72.92 3.61
CA MET A 1 43.28 71.50 3.84
C MET A 1 42.17 70.84 4.64
N ASN A 2 41.67 69.72 4.12
CA ASN A 2 40.87 68.66 4.75
C ASN A 2 39.51 68.99 5.37
N LYS A 3 38.43 68.89 4.56
CA LYS A 3 37.13 68.25 4.91
C LYS A 3 36.38 67.84 3.62
N LEU A 4 36.96 66.92 2.84
CA LEU A 4 36.34 66.45 1.57
C LEU A 4 36.47 64.92 1.43
N ALA A 5 36.39 64.21 2.56
CA ALA A 5 36.54 62.75 2.63
C ALA A 5 35.41 62.10 3.44
N LEU A 6 34.18 62.58 3.30
CA LEU A 6 33.01 62.04 4.02
C LEU A 6 31.80 61.75 3.11
N VAL A 7 32.01 61.57 1.80
CA VAL A 7 30.92 61.30 0.84
C VAL A 7 31.09 59.97 0.11
N THR A 8 32.21 59.25 0.30
CA THR A 8 32.52 57.99 -0.40
C THR A 8 32.22 56.73 0.42
N THR A 9 31.19 56.73 1.27
CA THR A 9 30.80 55.55 2.06
C THR A 9 29.32 55.16 1.92
N LEU A 10 28.59 55.73 0.96
CA LEU A 10 27.16 55.47 0.76
C LEU A 10 26.81 54.78 -0.57
N GLY A 11 27.80 54.23 -1.28
CA GLY A 11 27.65 53.71 -2.64
C GLY A 11 27.89 52.21 -2.84
N LEU A 12 28.04 51.41 -1.78
CA LEU A 12 28.45 49.99 -1.91
C LEU A 12 27.61 49.04 -1.05
N THR A 13 26.28 49.17 -1.09
CA THR A 13 25.36 48.31 -0.32
C THR A 13 24.18 47.75 -1.14
N LEU A 14 24.35 47.58 -2.46
CA LEU A 14 23.20 47.22 -3.32
C LEU A 14 23.34 46.01 -4.25
N VAL A 15 24.33 45.12 -4.08
CA VAL A 15 24.40 43.91 -4.91
C VAL A 15 24.87 42.69 -4.11
N PHE A 16 23.98 42.09 -3.29
CA PHE A 16 24.17 40.70 -2.82
C PHE A 16 22.86 39.95 -2.48
N ALA A 17 21.71 40.38 -3.00
CA ALA A 17 20.44 39.66 -2.82
C ALA A 17 20.06 38.76 -4.02
N ALA A 18 21.05 38.12 -4.65
CA ALA A 18 20.81 37.17 -5.74
C ALA A 18 21.16 35.74 -5.30
N GLY A 19 20.11 34.91 -5.13
CA GLY A 19 20.20 33.45 -4.94
C GLY A 19 20.32 33.03 -3.47
N CYS A 20 19.52 32.12 -2.94
CA CYS A 20 19.02 30.90 -3.57
C CYS A 20 17.50 30.78 -3.43
N ALA A 21 16.77 31.08 -4.51
CA ALA A 21 15.48 30.42 -4.70
C ALA A 21 15.78 28.94 -4.98
N ASN A 22 15.91 28.13 -3.93
CA ASN A 22 15.93 26.68 -4.04
C ASN A 22 14.57 26.26 -4.58
N LYS A 23 14.40 26.29 -5.92
CA LYS A 23 13.32 25.55 -6.56
C LYS A 23 13.51 24.11 -6.12
N ALA A 24 12.50 23.55 -5.45
CA ALA A 24 12.49 22.15 -5.11
C ALA A 24 12.58 21.36 -6.41
N VAL A 25 13.80 20.90 -6.74
CA VAL A 25 14.03 20.07 -7.92
C VAL A 25 13.52 18.69 -7.54
N VAL A 26 12.36 18.32 -8.08
CA VAL A 26 11.85 16.95 -7.96
C VAL A 26 12.80 16.04 -8.72
N ARG A 27 13.37 15.05 -8.02
CA ARG A 27 14.24 14.04 -8.61
C ARG A 27 13.56 12.68 -8.44
N TYR A 28 13.66 11.84 -9.46
CA TYR A 28 13.24 10.45 -9.34
C TYR A 28 14.11 9.74 -8.30
N GLY A 29 13.47 9.07 -7.35
CA GLY A 29 14.11 8.18 -6.38
C GLY A 29 13.97 6.72 -6.77
N ASP A 30 14.75 5.86 -6.10
CA ASP A 30 14.57 4.41 -6.17
C ASP A 30 13.37 4.00 -5.30
N ALA A 31 12.36 3.39 -5.91
CA ALA A 31 11.16 2.93 -5.21
C ALA A 31 11.45 1.84 -4.18
N THR A 32 12.56 1.11 -4.31
CA THR A 32 12.95 0.01 -3.41
C THR A 32 13.90 0.44 -2.29
N ALA A 33 14.34 1.70 -2.28
CA ALA A 33 15.19 2.22 -1.24
C ALA A 33 14.49 2.17 0.14
N VAL A 34 15.26 1.87 1.17
CA VAL A 34 14.77 1.90 2.56
C VAL A 34 14.52 3.35 2.96
N GLU A 35 13.29 3.66 3.28
CA GLU A 35 12.86 4.95 3.80
C GLU A 35 13.37 5.12 5.24
N THR A 36 14.19 6.15 5.46
CA THR A 36 14.79 6.46 6.77
C THR A 36 14.36 7.83 7.31
N THR A 37 13.51 8.53 6.58
CA THR A 37 13.13 9.92 6.87
C THR A 37 12.02 10.02 7.91
N ASP A 38 11.10 9.05 7.93
CA ASP A 38 9.96 9.04 8.86
C ASP A 38 9.83 7.69 9.60
N ILE A 39 9.32 7.79 10.83
CA ILE A 39 8.92 6.67 11.67
C ILE A 39 7.47 6.23 11.38
N ASN A 40 6.65 7.09 10.75
CA ASN A 40 5.28 6.76 10.31
C ASN A 40 5.27 5.70 9.20
N PHE A 41 4.13 5.02 8.99
CA PHE A 41 4.06 3.94 8.00
C PHE A 41 4.37 4.44 6.58
N GLY A 42 5.38 3.84 5.96
CA GLY A 42 5.96 4.33 4.71
C GLY A 42 5.94 3.33 3.57
N SER A 43 6.59 3.74 2.47
CA SER A 43 6.66 2.98 1.22
C SER A 43 7.40 1.66 1.38
N THR A 44 8.50 1.65 2.14
CA THR A 44 9.28 0.45 2.46
C THR A 44 8.48 -0.55 3.30
N ASP A 45 7.69 -0.05 4.25
CA ASP A 45 6.88 -0.91 5.12
C ASP A 45 5.80 -1.63 4.30
N LEU A 46 5.11 -0.90 3.42
CA LEU A 46 4.12 -1.46 2.49
C LEU A 46 4.73 -2.58 1.64
N GLN A 47 5.86 -2.30 0.99
CA GLN A 47 6.52 -3.27 0.10
C GLN A 47 6.97 -4.51 0.86
N LYS A 48 7.51 -4.32 2.06
CA LYS A 48 7.97 -5.40 2.93
C LYS A 48 6.81 -6.28 3.38
N VAL A 49 5.75 -5.70 3.93
CA VAL A 49 4.56 -6.44 4.37
C VAL A 49 3.94 -7.20 3.19
N ALA A 50 3.71 -6.53 2.07
CA ALA A 50 3.12 -7.17 0.90
C ALA A 50 3.99 -8.32 0.36
N ALA A 51 5.32 -8.18 0.37
CA ALA A 51 6.23 -9.27 -0.01
C ALA A 51 6.16 -10.45 0.96
N GLN A 52 6.47 -10.22 2.23
CA GLN A 52 6.59 -11.29 3.23
C GLN A 52 5.29 -12.09 3.37
N MET A 53 4.14 -11.41 3.38
CA MET A 53 2.84 -12.06 3.52
C MET A 53 2.44 -12.85 2.28
N THR A 54 2.76 -12.34 1.08
CA THR A 54 2.50 -13.07 -0.16
C THR A 54 3.40 -14.29 -0.27
N ASP A 55 4.69 -14.13 0.03
CA ASP A 55 5.67 -15.20 -0.04
C ASP A 55 5.33 -16.31 0.97
N SER A 56 4.99 -15.95 2.21
CA SER A 56 4.55 -16.91 3.22
C SER A 56 3.32 -17.69 2.79
N LEU A 57 2.31 -17.01 2.23
CA LEU A 57 1.12 -17.69 1.71
C LEU A 57 1.48 -18.63 0.56
N LEU A 58 2.29 -18.20 -0.41
CA LEU A 58 2.65 -19.01 -1.58
C LEU A 58 3.52 -20.21 -1.23
N LEU A 59 4.36 -20.10 -0.20
CA LEU A 59 5.22 -21.17 0.29
C LEU A 59 4.49 -22.14 1.25
N SER A 60 3.29 -21.78 1.72
CA SER A 60 2.49 -22.63 2.60
C SER A 60 2.15 -23.97 1.93
N PRO A 61 2.29 -25.10 2.65
CA PRO A 61 1.83 -26.41 2.17
C PRO A 61 0.36 -26.41 1.77
N VAL A 62 -0.47 -25.60 2.46
CA VAL A 62 -1.89 -25.41 2.17
C VAL A 62 -2.07 -24.89 0.75
N VAL A 63 -1.33 -23.86 0.35
CA VAL A 63 -1.41 -23.36 -1.04
C VAL A 63 -0.82 -24.36 -2.01
N GLY A 64 0.23 -25.09 -1.62
CA GLY A 64 0.81 -26.18 -2.41
C GLY A 64 -0.23 -27.24 -2.80
N THR A 65 -1.03 -27.72 -1.85
CA THR A 65 -2.08 -28.71 -2.08
C THR A 65 -3.28 -28.10 -2.83
N LEU A 66 -3.73 -26.91 -2.42
CA LEU A 66 -4.86 -26.22 -3.06
C LEU A 66 -4.63 -25.91 -4.55
N THR A 67 -3.38 -25.66 -4.93
CA THR A 67 -3.02 -25.18 -6.28
C THR A 67 -2.35 -26.24 -7.14
N GLN A 68 -2.36 -27.51 -6.72
CA GLN A 68 -1.64 -28.59 -7.40
C GLN A 68 -2.22 -28.89 -8.79
N ASN A 69 -3.55 -28.94 -8.92
CA ASN A 69 -4.24 -29.28 -10.17
C ASN A 69 -5.34 -28.26 -10.55
N THR A 70 -5.53 -27.23 -9.74
CA THR A 70 -6.57 -26.22 -9.93
C THR A 70 -6.00 -24.83 -9.68
N ARG A 71 -6.72 -23.81 -10.15
CA ARG A 71 -6.46 -22.41 -9.81
C ARG A 71 -7.65 -21.88 -9.02
N PRO A 72 -7.64 -21.96 -7.68
CA PRO A 72 -8.78 -21.51 -6.89
C PRO A 72 -9.07 -20.03 -7.13
N VAL A 73 -10.36 -19.71 -7.09
CA VAL A 73 -10.85 -18.34 -7.23
C VAL A 73 -10.89 -17.70 -5.85
N MET A 74 -10.26 -16.54 -5.70
CA MET A 74 -10.15 -15.81 -4.45
C MET A 74 -10.79 -14.43 -4.54
N PHE A 75 -11.29 -13.95 -3.41
CA PHE A 75 -11.60 -12.55 -3.18
C PHE A 75 -10.69 -11.99 -2.08
N VAL A 76 -10.21 -10.75 -2.24
CA VAL A 76 -9.39 -10.06 -1.25
C VAL A 76 -10.23 -8.98 -0.60
N GLU A 77 -10.47 -9.11 0.70
CA GLU A 77 -11.10 -8.06 1.50
C GLU A 77 -10.10 -6.93 1.77
N ARG A 78 -10.59 -5.69 1.72
CA ARG A 78 -9.80 -4.52 2.13
C ARG A 78 -9.35 -4.67 3.58
N LEU A 79 -8.06 -4.47 3.85
CA LEU A 79 -7.52 -4.66 5.19
C LEU A 79 -8.08 -3.62 6.14
N LYS A 80 -8.45 -4.06 7.34
CA LYS A 80 -8.94 -3.18 8.40
C LYS A 80 -7.78 -2.41 9.01
N ASN A 81 -7.79 -1.09 8.88
CA ASN A 81 -6.86 -0.22 9.56
C ASN A 81 -7.29 -0.03 11.03
N LYS A 82 -6.48 -0.54 11.95
CA LYS A 82 -6.61 -0.40 13.42
C LYS A 82 -5.46 0.42 14.02
N THR A 83 -4.72 1.14 13.19
CA THR A 83 -3.69 2.07 13.63
C THR A 83 -4.29 3.43 13.97
N SER A 84 -3.53 4.30 14.62
CA SER A 84 -3.88 5.71 14.78
C SER A 84 -3.63 6.56 13.54
N GLU A 85 -3.01 6.01 12.50
CA GLU A 85 -2.59 6.70 11.28
C GLU A 85 -3.57 6.44 10.13
N HIS A 86 -3.70 7.40 9.21
CA HIS A 86 -4.44 7.17 7.97
C HIS A 86 -3.55 6.44 6.95
N ILE A 87 -3.57 5.12 7.02
CA ILE A 87 -2.80 4.25 6.13
C ILE A 87 -3.69 3.80 4.98
N ASP A 88 -3.17 3.93 3.76
CA ASP A 88 -3.77 3.37 2.56
C ASP A 88 -3.62 1.84 2.56
N THR A 89 -4.61 1.17 3.14
CA THR A 89 -4.66 -0.29 3.17
C THR A 89 -5.04 -0.91 1.83
N GLU A 90 -5.58 -0.12 0.90
CA GLU A 90 -5.95 -0.58 -0.45
C GLU A 90 -4.69 -0.83 -1.28
N SER A 91 -3.71 0.08 -1.24
CA SER A 91 -2.41 -0.13 -1.88
C SER A 91 -1.68 -1.39 -1.37
N ILE A 92 -1.85 -1.76 -0.09
CA ILE A 92 -1.30 -3.01 0.46
C ILE A 92 -2.04 -4.22 -0.13
N THR A 93 -3.39 -4.21 -0.13
CA THR A 93 -4.18 -5.31 -0.71
C THR A 93 -3.92 -5.48 -2.19
N ASP A 94 -3.77 -4.40 -2.94
CA ASP A 94 -3.53 -4.41 -4.39
C ASP A 94 -2.15 -4.98 -4.71
N SER A 95 -1.15 -4.65 -3.89
CA SER A 95 0.19 -5.21 -4.02
C SER A 95 0.18 -6.73 -3.77
N ILE A 96 -0.56 -7.19 -2.76
CA ILE A 96 -0.71 -8.63 -2.45
C ILE A 96 -1.47 -9.34 -3.57
N SER A 97 -2.63 -8.82 -3.98
CA SER A 97 -3.47 -9.41 -5.03
C SER A 97 -2.72 -9.50 -6.36
N THR A 98 -1.97 -8.47 -6.72
CA THR A 98 -1.13 -8.43 -7.92
C THR A 98 -0.03 -9.50 -7.87
N LYS A 99 0.67 -9.63 -6.73
CA LYS A 99 1.73 -10.64 -6.57
C LYS A 99 1.16 -12.06 -6.61
N LEU A 100 0.03 -12.31 -5.95
CA LEU A 100 -0.66 -13.60 -5.99
C LEU A 100 -1.17 -13.93 -7.40
N LEU A 101 -1.69 -12.96 -8.14
CA LEU A 101 -2.12 -13.17 -9.53
C LEU A 101 -0.93 -13.49 -10.44
N ARG A 102 0.19 -12.77 -10.27
CA ARG A 102 1.45 -13.01 -10.99
C ARG A 102 2.06 -14.39 -10.72
N SER A 103 1.78 -14.99 -9.57
CA SER A 103 2.23 -16.37 -9.28
C SER A 103 1.58 -17.43 -10.17
N GLY A 104 0.47 -17.11 -10.85
CA GLY A 104 -0.30 -18.04 -11.67
C GLY A 104 -1.10 -19.08 -10.86
N LYS A 105 -0.98 -19.10 -9.53
CA LYS A 105 -1.64 -20.09 -8.66
C LYS A 105 -3.13 -19.79 -8.42
N PHE A 106 -3.52 -18.51 -8.47
CA PHE A 106 -4.87 -18.06 -8.13
C PHE A 106 -5.55 -17.33 -9.28
N ARG A 107 -6.88 -17.22 -9.19
CA ARG A 107 -7.73 -16.32 -9.97
C ARG A 107 -8.43 -15.39 -9.00
N PHE A 108 -8.66 -14.13 -9.38
CA PHE A 108 -9.34 -13.17 -8.50
C PHE A 108 -10.66 -12.73 -9.10
N VAL A 109 -11.65 -12.52 -8.23
CA VAL A 109 -12.86 -11.78 -8.58
C VAL A 109 -12.72 -10.38 -8.03
N ASP A 110 -12.78 -9.40 -8.92
CA ASP A 110 -12.91 -8.00 -8.54
C ASP A 110 -14.39 -7.68 -8.32
N MET A 111 -14.87 -7.91 -7.10
CA MET A 111 -16.27 -7.67 -6.75
C MET A 111 -16.68 -6.20 -6.92
N GLY A 112 -15.74 -5.25 -6.81
CA GLY A 112 -16.02 -3.82 -7.02
C GLY A 112 -16.26 -3.46 -8.48
N ARG A 113 -15.68 -4.21 -9.42
CA ARG A 113 -15.86 -4.02 -10.87
C ARG A 113 -16.87 -4.96 -11.49
N VAL A 114 -17.22 -6.06 -10.80
CA VAL A 114 -18.29 -6.97 -11.25
C VAL A 114 -19.60 -6.21 -11.45
N GLU A 115 -19.95 -5.27 -10.57
CA GLU A 115 -21.19 -4.51 -10.71
C GLU A 115 -21.15 -3.55 -11.90
N ALA A 116 -20.06 -2.80 -12.07
CA ALA A 116 -19.87 -1.94 -13.25
C ALA A 116 -19.88 -2.73 -14.57
N ALA A 117 -19.30 -3.94 -14.57
CA ALA A 117 -19.32 -4.82 -15.73
C ALA A 117 -20.73 -5.37 -16.00
N ARG A 118 -21.52 -5.67 -14.95
CA ARG A 118 -22.93 -6.03 -15.09
C ARG A 118 -23.75 -4.90 -15.70
N GLU A 119 -23.59 -3.67 -15.20
CA GLU A 119 -24.26 -2.49 -15.76
C GLU A 119 -23.94 -2.30 -17.24
N GLN A 120 -22.67 -2.41 -17.63
CA GLN A 120 -22.23 -2.28 -19.02
C GLN A 120 -22.76 -3.40 -19.93
N LEU A 121 -22.91 -4.62 -19.43
CA LEU A 121 -23.53 -5.71 -20.18
C LEU A 121 -25.03 -5.48 -20.33
N ASN A 122 -25.73 -5.09 -19.26
CA ASN A 122 -27.15 -4.77 -19.31
C ASN A 122 -27.44 -3.65 -20.31
N PHE A 123 -26.60 -2.61 -20.34
CA PHE A 123 -26.71 -1.53 -21.34
C PHE A 123 -26.56 -2.04 -22.79
N GLN A 124 -25.63 -2.98 -23.03
CA GLN A 124 -25.47 -3.60 -24.34
C GLN A 124 -26.64 -4.54 -24.71
N HIS A 125 -27.31 -5.13 -23.71
CA HIS A 125 -28.54 -5.91 -23.90
C HIS A 125 -29.71 -5.04 -24.35
N ASP A 126 -29.92 -3.90 -23.71
CA ASP A 126 -30.98 -2.96 -24.10
C ASP A 126 -30.73 -2.34 -25.51
N GLY A 127 -29.47 -2.30 -25.94
CA GLY A 127 -29.05 -1.87 -27.29
C GLY A 127 -29.15 -2.93 -28.40
N GLY A 128 -29.56 -4.16 -28.10
CA GLY A 128 -29.86 -5.21 -29.10
C GLY A 128 -28.66 -5.93 -29.73
N MET A 129 -27.45 -5.83 -29.17
CA MET A 129 -26.20 -6.36 -29.79
C MET A 129 -25.56 -7.56 -29.07
N VAL A 130 -26.22 -8.18 -28.09
CA VAL A 130 -25.66 -9.32 -27.33
C VAL A 130 -26.70 -10.42 -27.14
N ASP A 131 -26.29 -11.69 -27.31
CA ASP A 131 -27.13 -12.87 -27.05
C ASP A 131 -27.56 -12.90 -25.56
N PRO A 132 -28.88 -12.84 -25.26
CA PRO A 132 -29.43 -12.85 -23.90
C PRO A 132 -28.93 -13.99 -23.00
N ASN A 133 -28.53 -15.11 -23.60
CA ASN A 133 -27.99 -16.25 -22.87
C ASN A 133 -26.57 -15.99 -22.32
N THR A 134 -25.81 -15.06 -22.91
CA THR A 134 -24.40 -14.82 -22.56
C THR A 134 -24.24 -13.88 -21.35
N ALA A 135 -25.03 -12.80 -21.23
CA ALA A 135 -24.93 -11.95 -20.02
C ALA A 135 -25.58 -12.55 -18.79
N SER A 136 -26.61 -13.39 -18.93
CA SER A 136 -27.18 -14.11 -17.77
C SER A 136 -26.14 -15.03 -17.10
N GLN A 137 -25.11 -15.46 -17.84
CA GLN A 137 -23.99 -16.25 -17.31
C GLN A 137 -22.88 -15.41 -16.68
N PHE A 138 -22.74 -14.14 -17.07
CA PHE A 138 -21.69 -13.26 -16.54
C PHE A 138 -21.93 -12.98 -15.04
N GLY A 139 -21.00 -13.45 -14.21
CA GLY A 139 -21.05 -13.27 -12.75
C GLY A 139 -21.93 -14.26 -11.97
N ARG A 140 -22.71 -15.16 -12.62
CA ARG A 140 -23.40 -16.27 -11.91
C ARG A 140 -22.49 -17.48 -11.67
N GLN A 141 -21.42 -17.64 -12.43
CA GLN A 141 -20.54 -18.83 -12.37
C GLN A 141 -19.20 -18.63 -11.65
N ILE A 142 -18.83 -17.41 -11.27
CA ILE A 142 -17.51 -17.15 -10.66
C ILE A 142 -17.71 -16.67 -9.21
N GLY A 143 -18.09 -17.61 -8.34
CA GLY A 143 -18.03 -17.41 -6.90
C GLY A 143 -16.57 -17.53 -6.42
N ALA A 144 -16.15 -16.67 -5.50
CA ALA A 144 -14.90 -16.88 -4.79
C ALA A 144 -15.03 -18.15 -3.92
N GLN A 145 -14.00 -18.99 -3.96
CA GLN A 145 -13.87 -20.18 -3.11
C GLN A 145 -13.16 -19.84 -1.80
N TYR A 146 -12.22 -18.89 -1.87
CA TYR A 146 -11.48 -18.43 -0.69
C TYR A 146 -11.55 -16.91 -0.54
N MET A 147 -11.44 -16.48 0.71
CA MET A 147 -11.38 -15.08 1.10
C MET A 147 -10.05 -14.81 1.80
N LEU A 148 -9.34 -13.80 1.32
CA LEU A 148 -8.14 -13.28 1.96
C LEU A 148 -8.51 -12.00 2.72
N TYR A 149 -8.29 -11.98 4.02
CA TYR A 149 -8.67 -10.85 4.87
C TYR A 149 -7.68 -10.63 6.01
N GLY A 150 -7.70 -9.45 6.61
CA GLY A 150 -6.71 -9.09 7.60
C GLY A 150 -6.87 -7.71 8.21
N ASN A 151 -5.88 -7.34 9.01
CA ASN A 151 -5.84 -6.04 9.66
C ASN A 151 -4.40 -5.57 9.88
N LEU A 152 -4.24 -4.26 9.93
CA LEU A 152 -3.02 -3.56 10.30
C LEU A 152 -3.25 -2.84 11.63
N SER A 153 -2.38 -3.03 12.61
CA SER A 153 -2.48 -2.42 13.94
C SER A 153 -1.15 -1.80 14.35
N SER A 154 -1.18 -0.80 15.23
CA SER A 154 0.02 -0.15 15.72
C SER A 154 0.00 0.07 17.24
N ILE A 155 1.20 0.12 17.82
CA ILE A 155 1.45 0.53 19.20
C ILE A 155 2.48 1.65 19.12
N VAL A 156 2.09 2.85 19.55
CA VAL A 156 2.95 4.04 19.55
C VAL A 156 3.36 4.34 20.99
N LYS A 157 4.66 4.48 21.23
CA LYS A 157 5.24 4.93 22.50
C LYS A 157 6.16 6.10 22.23
N SER A 158 5.94 7.23 22.89
CA SER A 158 6.85 8.38 22.81
C SER A 158 7.15 8.92 24.20
N ASN A 159 8.41 9.29 24.42
CA ASN A 159 8.84 10.09 25.57
C ASN A 159 9.60 11.35 25.08
N GLN A 160 10.33 12.02 25.98
CA GLN A 160 11.08 13.24 25.67
C GLN A 160 12.25 13.00 24.70
N ASP A 161 12.87 11.83 24.74
CA ASP A 161 14.11 11.55 23.99
C ASP A 161 13.90 10.68 22.75
N LYS A 162 12.82 9.88 22.73
CA LYS A 162 12.57 8.90 21.67
C LYS A 162 11.09 8.71 21.36
N SER A 163 10.86 8.30 20.12
CA SER A 163 9.58 7.75 19.65
C SER A 163 9.83 6.33 19.13
N ASP A 164 8.92 5.42 19.46
CA ASP A 164 8.94 4.01 19.12
C ASP A 164 7.56 3.64 18.57
N VAL A 165 7.53 3.10 17.36
CA VAL A 165 6.30 2.65 16.72
C VAL A 165 6.47 1.20 16.32
N TYR A 166 5.54 0.38 16.77
CA TYR A 166 5.44 -1.02 16.40
C TYR A 166 4.17 -1.21 15.57
N TYR A 167 4.31 -1.75 14.37
CA TYR A 167 3.22 -2.17 13.51
C TYR A 167 3.14 -3.68 13.50
N LYS A 168 1.91 -4.19 13.55
CA LYS A 168 1.61 -5.60 13.33
C LYS A 168 0.56 -5.75 12.25
N PHE A 169 0.93 -6.53 11.25
CA PHE A 169 0.08 -6.92 10.16
C PHE A 169 -0.33 -8.37 10.31
N THR A 170 -1.61 -8.68 10.10
CA THR A 170 -2.13 -10.04 10.15
C THR A 170 -2.96 -10.31 8.91
N LEU A 171 -2.73 -11.45 8.27
CA LEU A 171 -3.49 -11.91 7.09
C LEU A 171 -3.98 -13.34 7.32
N ARG A 172 -5.15 -13.65 6.78
CA ARG A 172 -5.80 -14.95 6.88
C ARG A 172 -6.44 -15.33 5.56
N LEU A 173 -6.33 -16.60 5.20
CA LEU A 173 -7.02 -17.25 4.10
C LEU A 173 -8.12 -18.12 4.69
N MET A 174 -9.37 -17.87 4.31
CA MET A 174 -10.53 -18.65 4.72
C MET A 174 -11.16 -19.34 3.51
N ASP A 175 -11.53 -20.60 3.69
CA ASP A 175 -12.39 -21.34 2.78
C ASP A 175 -13.84 -20.90 2.98
N LEU A 176 -14.50 -20.41 1.92
CA LEU A 176 -15.84 -19.84 2.01
C LEU A 176 -16.96 -20.88 2.11
N GLU A 177 -16.69 -22.14 1.73
CA GLU A 177 -17.67 -23.22 1.80
C GLU A 177 -17.77 -23.77 3.24
N SER A 178 -16.61 -24.04 3.85
CA SER A 178 -16.51 -24.58 5.21
C SER A 178 -16.43 -23.52 6.30
N GLY A 179 -16.01 -22.29 5.98
CA GLY A 179 -15.73 -21.22 6.94
C GLY A 179 -14.42 -21.41 7.72
N LEU A 180 -13.59 -22.39 7.36
CA LEU A 180 -12.34 -22.68 8.04
C LEU A 180 -11.22 -21.73 7.60
N VAL A 181 -10.36 -21.35 8.56
CA VAL A 181 -9.14 -20.59 8.26
C VAL A 181 -8.04 -21.58 7.91
N GLU A 182 -7.75 -21.67 6.63
CA GLU A 182 -6.78 -22.61 6.04
C GLU A 182 -5.33 -22.12 6.23
N TRP A 183 -5.12 -20.81 6.27
CA TRP A 183 -3.80 -20.23 6.51
C TRP A 183 -3.91 -18.89 7.23
N ALA A 184 -2.93 -18.60 8.07
CA ALA A 184 -2.78 -17.31 8.73
C ALA A 184 -1.31 -17.04 8.97
N ASP A 185 -0.91 -15.78 8.85
CA ASP A 185 0.43 -15.34 9.24
C ASP A 185 0.41 -13.88 9.70
N GLU A 186 1.51 -13.46 10.31
CA GLU A 186 1.73 -12.08 10.75
C GLU A 186 3.13 -11.58 10.41
N THR A 187 3.21 -10.27 10.15
CA THR A 187 4.47 -9.57 9.93
C THR A 187 4.53 -8.36 10.85
N GLU A 188 5.70 -8.17 11.45
CA GLU A 188 5.95 -7.11 12.42
C GLU A 188 7.00 -6.14 11.91
N ILE A 189 6.79 -4.87 12.20
CA ILE A 189 7.73 -3.80 11.92
C ILE A 189 7.86 -2.96 13.17
N ARG A 190 9.10 -2.70 13.60
CA ARG A 190 9.38 -1.78 14.70
C ARG A 190 10.35 -0.72 14.22
N LYS A 191 9.99 0.53 14.45
CA LYS A 191 10.81 1.70 14.11
C LYS A 191 11.00 2.56 15.34
N THR A 192 12.19 3.14 15.48
CA THR A 192 12.55 4.02 16.60
C THR A 192 13.25 5.25 16.05
N LYS A 193 12.90 6.43 16.58
CA LYS A 193 13.47 7.72 16.21
C LYS A 193 13.93 8.43 17.48
N ALA A 194 15.20 8.80 17.53
CA ALA A 194 15.70 9.72 18.55
C ALA A 194 15.22 11.14 18.23
N LYS A 195 14.80 11.90 19.24
CA LYS A 195 14.53 13.32 19.09
C LYS A 195 15.86 14.05 19.23
N GLU A 196 16.32 14.66 18.15
CA GLU A 196 17.51 15.50 18.19
C GLU A 196 17.23 16.72 19.07
N SER A 197 18.03 16.93 20.12
CA SER A 197 18.02 18.21 20.83
C SER A 197 18.68 19.24 19.93
N VAL A 198 17.91 20.24 19.48
CA VAL A 198 18.46 21.41 18.80
C VAL A 198 19.35 22.14 19.79
N GLY A 199 20.66 21.93 19.69
CA GLY A 199 21.65 22.78 20.34
C GLY A 199 21.63 24.14 19.64
N TRP A 200 21.29 25.18 20.39
CA TRP A 200 21.41 26.58 19.98
C TRP A 200 22.84 27.09 20.15
#